data_AF-A0A7Y5KTI5-F1
#
_entry.id   AF-A0A7Y5KTI5-F1
#
_cell.length_a   1.000
_cell.length_b   1.000
_cell.length_c   1.000
_cell.angle_alpha   90.00
_cell.angle_beta   90.00
_cell.angle_gamma   90.00
#
_symmetry.space_group_name_H-M   'P 1'
#
loop_
_entity.id
_entity.type
_entity.pdbx_description
1 polymer ?
#
loop_
_entity_poly.entity_id
_entity_poly.type
_entity_poly.pdbx_seq_one_letter_code
_entity_poly.pdbx_strand_id
1 'polypeptide(L)'
;DAGLLARATVWAATNEEGANQAFNITNGDLFRWNELWPRIARMFELDVAPPLSMSLDVVMADKEPLWNQMVKRHGLAENPYSAVSSWRFGDAVFSWDYDMFGDGSKARRFGFHEFVETEAMFERLFAEYRARKIIPPLSTRP
;
A
#
# COMPACT_ATOMS: atom_id res chain seq x y z
N ASP A 1 6.68 -2.73 -1.46
CA ASP A 1 7.14 -2.58 -0.07
C ASP A 1 8.31 -1.59 -0.02
N ALA A 2 8.27 -0.59 0.87
CA ALA A 2 9.33 0.42 0.95
C ALA A 2 10.65 -0.14 1.51
N GLY A 3 10.57 -1.14 2.40
CA GLY A 3 11.75 -1.80 2.95
C GLY A 3 12.48 -2.65 1.90
N LEU A 4 11.74 -3.37 1.05
CA LEU A 4 12.31 -4.10 -0.09
C LEU A 4 13.02 -3.16 -1.06
N LEU A 5 12.40 -2.01 -1.39
CA LEU A 5 13.04 -1.00 -2.22
C LEU A 5 14.30 -0.43 -1.56
N ALA A 6 14.28 -0.17 -0.26
CA ALA A 6 15.48 0.29 0.46
C ALA A 6 16.63 -0.72 0.39
N ARG A 7 16.33 -2.02 0.59
CA ARG A 7 17.34 -3.08 0.49
C ARG A 7 17.84 -3.27 -0.94
N ALA A 8 16.97 -3.12 -1.94
CA ALA A 8 17.37 -3.10 -3.34
C ALA A 8 18.29 -1.91 -3.66
N THR A 9 18.01 -0.72 -3.12
CA THR A 9 18.87 0.46 -3.30
C THR A 9 20.23 0.26 -2.66
N VAL A 10 20.28 -0.28 -1.44
CA VAL A 10 21.55 -0.63 -0.78
C VAL A 10 22.31 -1.67 -1.61
N TRP A 11 21.64 -2.74 -2.02
CA TRP A 11 22.23 -3.78 -2.87
C TRP A 11 22.82 -3.20 -4.16
N ALA A 12 22.06 -2.36 -4.88
CA ALA A 12 22.52 -1.75 -6.13
C ALA A 12 23.70 -0.80 -5.90
N ALA A 13 23.78 -0.14 -4.74
CA ALA A 13 24.90 0.73 -4.39
C ALA A 13 26.16 -0.03 -3.94
N THR A 14 26.01 -1.24 -3.40
CA THR A 14 27.14 -2.04 -2.88
C THR A 14 27.57 -3.19 -3.79
N ASN A 15 26.79 -3.52 -4.82
CA ASN A 15 27.12 -4.55 -5.79
C ASN A 15 27.88 -3.95 -6.97
N GLU A 16 29.19 -4.20 -7.05
CA GLU A 16 30.04 -3.68 -8.14
C GLU A 16 29.56 -4.14 -9.53
N GLU A 17 29.04 -5.36 -9.64
CA GLU A 17 28.50 -5.89 -10.90
C GLU A 17 27.24 -5.12 -11.36
N GLY A 18 26.52 -4.50 -10.42
CA GLY A 18 25.32 -3.70 -10.67
C GLY A 18 25.59 -2.26 -11.09
N ALA A 19 26.86 -1.83 -11.16
CA ALA A 19 27.20 -0.45 -11.50
C ALA A 19 26.68 -0.05 -12.89
N ASN A 20 26.13 1.16 -12.99
CA ASN A 20 25.55 1.71 -14.22
C ASN A 20 24.42 0.85 -14.83
N GLN A 21 23.67 0.10 -14.02
CA GLN A 21 22.52 -0.68 -14.46
C GLN A 21 21.21 -0.10 -13.92
N ALA A 22 20.19 -0.08 -14.77
CA ALA A 22 18.80 0.10 -14.34
C ALA A 22 18.17 -1.26 -14.00
N PHE A 23 17.46 -1.34 -12.87
CA PHE A 23 16.75 -2.53 -12.41
C PHE A 23 15.30 -2.20 -12.05
N ASN A 24 14.37 -3.05 -12.45
CA ASN A 24 13.01 -3.01 -11.92
C ASN A 24 13.00 -3.72 -10.56
N ILE A 25 12.35 -3.11 -9.57
CA ILE A 25 12.13 -3.69 -8.25
C ILE A 25 10.62 -3.78 -8.01
N THR A 26 10.13 -5.01 -7.91
CA THR A 26 8.74 -5.33 -7.57
C THR A 26 8.73 -6.26 -6.35
N ASN A 27 7.57 -6.44 -5.74
CA ASN A 27 7.42 -7.32 -4.58
C ASN A 27 7.84 -8.78 -4.87
N GLY A 28 7.71 -9.21 -6.12
CA GLY A 28 8.18 -10.51 -6.60
C GLY A 28 7.05 -11.52 -6.84
N ASP A 29 5.85 -11.23 -6.35
CA ASP A 29 4.59 -11.92 -6.61
C ASP A 29 3.68 -11.11 -7.55
N LEU A 30 2.56 -11.72 -7.95
CA LEU A 30 1.52 -11.11 -8.77
C LEU A 30 0.20 -11.16 -8.02
N PHE A 31 -0.65 -10.15 -8.21
CA PHE A 31 -1.99 -10.12 -7.63
C PHE A 31 -2.99 -9.48 -8.60
N ARG A 32 -4.27 -9.76 -8.37
CA ARG A 32 -5.38 -9.03 -8.96
C ARG A 32 -6.17 -8.30 -7.89
N TRP A 33 -6.63 -7.09 -8.18
CA TRP A 33 -7.39 -6.30 -7.22
C TRP A 33 -8.67 -6.99 -6.74
N ASN A 34 -9.38 -7.71 -7.62
CA ASN A 34 -10.59 -8.45 -7.23
C ASN A 34 -10.33 -9.57 -6.20
N GLU A 35 -9.11 -10.12 -6.16
CA GLU A 35 -8.69 -11.14 -5.19
C GLU A 35 -8.10 -10.50 -3.93
N LEU A 36 -7.32 -9.43 -4.07
CA LEU A 36 -6.65 -8.73 -2.97
C LEU A 36 -7.61 -7.85 -2.17
N TRP A 37 -8.58 -7.20 -2.80
CA TRP A 37 -9.49 -6.26 -2.13
C TRP A 37 -10.32 -6.92 -1.01
N PRO A 38 -10.89 -8.13 -1.20
CA PRO A 38 -11.55 -8.84 -0.10
C PRO A 38 -10.61 -9.23 1.04
N ARG A 39 -9.32 -9.43 0.76
CA ARG A 39 -8.32 -9.69 1.80
C ARG A 39 -8.06 -8.42 2.61
N ILE A 40 -7.83 -7.29 1.94
CA ILE A 40 -7.69 -5.98 2.57
C ILE A 40 -8.92 -5.63 3.42
N ALA A 41 -10.14 -5.83 2.91
CA ALA A 41 -11.35 -5.52 3.65
C ALA A 41 -11.47 -6.30 4.97
N ARG A 42 -11.08 -7.58 4.98
CA ARG A 42 -11.01 -8.39 6.22
C ARG A 42 -10.01 -7.84 7.22
N MET A 43 -8.90 -7.26 6.77
CA MET A 43 -7.93 -6.61 7.65
C MET A 43 -8.51 -5.39 8.37
N PHE A 44 -9.67 -4.86 7.93
CA PHE A 44 -10.43 -3.76 8.55
C PHE A 44 -11.79 -4.21 9.11
N GLU A 45 -12.10 -5.51 9.10
CA GLU A 45 -13.42 -6.06 9.49
C GLU A 45 -14.60 -5.47 8.70
N LEU A 46 -14.38 -5.20 7.41
CA LEU A 46 -15.38 -4.65 6.50
C LEU A 46 -15.90 -5.70 5.51
N ASP A 47 -17.19 -5.59 5.20
CA ASP A 47 -17.80 -6.29 4.07
C ASP A 47 -17.43 -5.60 2.74
N VAL A 48 -17.42 -6.39 1.67
CA VAL A 48 -17.09 -5.91 0.32
C VAL A 48 -18.34 -5.83 -0.53
N ALA A 49 -18.58 -4.67 -1.13
CA ALA A 49 -19.58 -4.51 -2.18
C ALA A 49 -19.00 -4.85 -3.57
N PRO A 50 -19.84 -5.17 -4.57
CA PRO A 50 -19.39 -5.29 -5.95
C PRO A 50 -18.60 -4.04 -6.42
N PRO A 51 -17.61 -4.20 -7.31
CA PRO A 51 -16.84 -3.07 -7.83
C PRO A 51 -17.76 -2.02 -8.47
N LEU A 52 -17.60 -0.77 -8.06
CA LEU A 52 -18.32 0.37 -8.60
C LEU A 52 -17.30 1.44 -9.02
N SER A 53 -17.38 1.87 -10.27
CA SER A 53 -16.52 2.95 -10.78
C SER A 53 -16.97 4.27 -10.16
N MET A 54 -16.11 4.83 -9.31
CA MET A 54 -16.31 6.11 -8.64
C MET A 54 -14.96 6.80 -8.46
N SER A 55 -14.95 8.13 -8.52
CA SER A 55 -13.75 8.90 -8.17
C SER A 55 -13.64 9.02 -6.66
N LEU A 56 -12.55 8.52 -6.10
CA LEU A 56 -12.18 8.71 -4.71
C LEU A 56 -11.98 10.18 -4.40
N ASP A 57 -11.42 10.97 -5.32
CA ASP A 57 -11.25 12.43 -5.14
C ASP A 57 -12.60 13.11 -4.86
N VAL A 58 -13.66 12.70 -5.55
CA VAL A 58 -15.03 13.20 -5.34
C VAL A 58 -15.66 12.62 -4.06
N VAL A 59 -15.63 11.30 -3.89
CA VAL A 59 -16.31 10.62 -2.77
C VAL A 59 -15.71 10.98 -1.41
N MET A 60 -14.42 11.30 -1.38
CA MET A 60 -13.66 11.58 -0.17
C MET A 60 -13.50 13.08 0.12
N ALA A 61 -14.02 13.98 -0.74
CA ALA A 61 -13.82 15.44 -0.63
C ALA A 61 -14.37 16.07 0.66
N ASP A 62 -15.47 15.57 1.18
CA ASP A 62 -16.22 16.11 2.32
C ASP A 62 -15.96 15.35 3.64
N LYS A 63 -14.98 14.42 3.66
CA LYS A 63 -14.75 13.53 4.81
C LYS A 63 -13.74 14.06 5.82
N GLU A 64 -13.18 15.25 5.61
CA GLU A 64 -12.28 15.89 6.59
C GLU A 64 -12.91 16.08 7.98
N PRO A 65 -14.16 16.58 8.14
CA PRO A 65 -14.78 16.68 9.45
C PRO A 65 -14.92 15.32 10.15
N LEU A 66 -15.23 14.25 9.40
CA LEU A 66 -15.31 12.89 9.92
C LEU A 66 -13.94 12.39 10.37
N TRP A 67 -12.90 12.61 9.57
CA TRP A 67 -11.52 12.27 9.93
C TRP A 67 -11.09 12.95 11.23
N ASN A 68 -11.34 14.27 11.36
CA ASN A 68 -11.00 15.03 12.56
C ASN A 68 -11.73 14.52 13.81
N GLN A 69 -12.97 14.03 13.67
CA GLN A 69 -13.69 13.36 14.75
C GLN A 69 -13.06 12.01 15.13
N MET A 70 -12.64 11.23 14.14
CA MET A 70 -11.97 9.94 14.36
C MET A 70 -10.62 10.12 15.07
N VAL A 71 -9.84 11.13 14.66
CA VAL A 71 -8.56 11.47 15.32
C VAL A 71 -8.77 11.73 16.81
N LYS A 72 -9.75 12.56 17.16
CA LYS A 72 -10.09 12.85 18.56
C LYS A 72 -10.62 11.62 19.30
N ARG A 73 -11.54 10.86 18.69
CA ARG A 73 -12.18 9.70 19.31
C ARG A 73 -11.20 8.58 19.63
N HIS A 74 -10.26 8.30 18.73
CA HIS A 74 -9.34 7.18 18.85
C HIS A 74 -7.93 7.60 19.33
N GLY A 75 -7.71 8.90 19.59
CA GLY A 75 -6.41 9.43 20.00
C GLY A 75 -5.32 9.18 18.96
N LEU A 76 -5.65 9.40 17.69
CA LEU A 76 -4.74 9.20 16.56
C LEU A 76 -3.68 10.31 16.49
N ALA A 77 -2.61 10.06 15.72
CA ALA A 77 -1.68 11.10 15.33
C ALA A 77 -2.43 12.22 14.60
N GLU A 78 -2.10 13.48 14.89
CA GLU A 78 -2.77 14.68 14.37
C GLU A 78 -2.35 15.00 12.92
N ASN A 79 -2.59 14.04 12.01
CA ASN A 79 -2.34 14.22 10.59
C ASN A 79 -3.52 14.97 9.97
N PRO A 80 -3.30 16.11 9.28
CA PRO A 80 -4.36 16.80 8.55
C PRO A 80 -4.89 15.88 7.44
N TYR A 81 -6.19 15.96 7.16
CA TYR A 81 -6.85 15.04 6.22
C TYR A 81 -6.18 15.03 4.83
N SER A 82 -5.71 16.19 4.36
CA SER A 82 -4.98 16.35 3.11
C SER A 82 -3.62 15.62 3.06
N ALA A 83 -3.04 15.26 4.20
CA ALA A 83 -1.78 14.51 4.29
C ALA A 83 -2.00 12.99 4.46
N VAL A 84 -3.24 12.54 4.70
CA VAL A 84 -3.56 11.13 4.95
C VAL A 84 -3.52 10.31 3.68
N SER A 85 -3.93 10.90 2.55
CA SER A 85 -4.05 10.19 1.27
C SER A 85 -3.99 11.13 0.09
N SER A 86 -3.43 10.65 -1.02
CA SER A 86 -3.60 11.25 -2.33
C SER A 86 -4.72 10.52 -3.07
N TRP A 87 -5.95 11.04 -2.99
CA TRP A 87 -7.12 10.40 -3.59
C TRP A 87 -6.99 10.23 -5.11
N ARG A 88 -6.42 11.24 -5.78
CA ARG A 88 -6.12 11.21 -7.22
C ARG A 88 -5.11 10.12 -7.61
N PHE A 89 -4.17 9.79 -6.72
CA PHE A 89 -3.27 8.66 -6.94
C PHE A 89 -4.02 7.34 -6.85
N GLY A 90 -4.95 7.20 -5.90
CA GLY A 90 -5.85 6.06 -5.83
C GLY A 90 -6.68 5.90 -7.11
N ASP A 91 -7.29 6.97 -7.61
CA ASP A 91 -8.04 6.98 -8.88
C ASP A 91 -7.16 6.52 -10.05
N ALA A 92 -5.92 7.01 -10.13
CA ALA A 92 -4.97 6.58 -11.16
C ALA A 92 -4.66 5.08 -11.09
N VAL A 93 -4.44 4.53 -9.89
CA VAL A 93 -4.16 3.10 -9.68
C VAL A 93 -5.35 2.21 -10.04
N PHE A 94 -6.58 2.61 -9.67
CA PHE A 94 -7.78 1.81 -9.92
C PHE A 94 -8.38 1.99 -11.32
N SER A 95 -7.90 2.96 -12.10
CA SER A 95 -8.39 3.23 -13.46
C SER A 95 -7.75 2.35 -14.54
N TRP A 96 -6.72 1.57 -14.21
CA TRP A 96 -6.09 0.68 -15.19
C TRP A 96 -7.03 -0.46 -15.58
N ASP A 97 -7.24 -0.60 -16.88
CA ASP A 97 -7.94 -1.72 -17.52
C ASP A 97 -6.97 -2.83 -17.97
N TYR A 98 -5.70 -2.72 -17.55
CA TYR A 98 -4.64 -3.68 -17.81
C TYR A 98 -3.80 -3.95 -16.55
N ASP A 99 -3.13 -5.10 -16.54
CA ASP A 99 -2.19 -5.45 -15.49
C ASP A 99 -0.81 -4.82 -15.75
N MET A 100 -0.22 -4.17 -14.75
CA MET A 100 1.13 -3.63 -14.81
C MET A 100 2.12 -4.57 -14.13
N PHE A 101 3.09 -5.07 -14.90
CA PHE A 101 4.13 -5.97 -14.41
C PHE A 101 5.52 -5.37 -14.64
N GLY A 102 6.36 -5.40 -13.59
CA GLY A 102 7.79 -5.10 -13.70
C GLY A 102 8.61 -6.38 -13.71
N ASP A 103 9.35 -6.64 -14.81
CA ASP A 103 10.26 -7.80 -14.87
C ASP A 103 11.44 -7.62 -13.90
N GLY A 104 11.41 -8.35 -12.79
CA GLY A 104 12.49 -8.41 -11.80
C GLY A 104 13.61 -9.39 -12.16
N SER A 105 13.53 -10.10 -13.30
CA SER A 105 14.50 -11.15 -13.66
C SER A 105 15.92 -10.62 -13.84
N LYS A 106 16.08 -9.36 -14.28
CA LYS A 106 17.40 -8.72 -14.35
C LYS A 106 18.03 -8.59 -12.96
N ALA A 107 17.31 -8.08 -11.97
CA ALA A 107 17.84 -7.92 -10.61
C ALA A 107 18.24 -9.28 -10.00
N ARG A 108 17.41 -10.31 -10.23
CA ARG A 108 17.68 -11.69 -9.79
C ARG A 108 18.95 -12.27 -10.41
N ARG A 109 19.20 -12.03 -11.71
CA ARG A 109 20.44 -12.48 -12.38
C ARG A 109 21.70 -11.79 -11.83
N PHE A 110 21.55 -10.60 -11.25
CA PHE A 110 22.64 -9.84 -10.61
C PHE A 110 22.72 -10.10 -9.09
N GLY A 111 21.96 -11.07 -8.56
CA GLY A 111 22.06 -11.54 -7.18
C GLY A 111 21.05 -10.94 -6.20
N PHE A 112 20.10 -10.11 -6.64
CA PHE A 112 19.01 -9.64 -5.78
C PHE A 112 17.84 -10.63 -5.75
N HIS A 113 17.80 -11.48 -4.72
CA HIS A 113 16.80 -12.54 -4.57
C HIS A 113 15.72 -12.25 -3.53
N GLU A 114 15.75 -11.07 -2.93
CA GLU A 114 14.75 -10.68 -1.95
C GLU A 114 13.37 -10.48 -2.57
N PHE A 115 12.34 -10.85 -1.83
CA PHE A 115 10.94 -10.68 -2.21
C PHE A 115 10.10 -10.40 -0.96
N VAL A 116 8.91 -9.84 -1.18
CA VAL A 116 7.90 -9.62 -0.14
C VAL A 116 6.56 -10.03 -0.72
N GLU A 117 5.85 -10.92 -0.05
CA GLU A 117 4.48 -11.27 -0.42
C GLU A 117 3.54 -10.08 -0.15
N THR A 118 2.71 -9.74 -1.14
CA THR A 118 1.97 -8.48 -1.18
C THR A 118 0.85 -8.41 -0.14
N GLU A 119 0.12 -9.49 0.13
CA GLU A 119 -0.89 -9.54 1.19
C GLU A 119 -0.24 -9.35 2.57
N ALA A 120 0.81 -10.11 2.89
CA ALA A 120 1.57 -9.97 4.13
C ALA A 120 2.21 -8.58 4.29
N MET A 121 2.61 -7.93 3.19
CA MET A 121 3.02 -6.53 3.21
C MET A 121 1.88 -5.63 3.72
N PHE A 122 0.67 -5.75 3.17
CA PHE A 122 -0.48 -4.97 3.62
C PHE A 122 -0.84 -5.25 5.08
N GLU A 123 -0.85 -6.52 5.50
CA GLU A 123 -1.10 -6.89 6.90
C GLU A 123 -0.10 -6.22 7.85
N ARG A 124 1.20 -6.31 7.54
CA ARG A 124 2.27 -5.67 8.31
C ARG A 124 2.10 -4.15 8.35
N LEU A 125 1.87 -3.52 7.20
CA LEU A 125 1.74 -2.06 7.10
C LEU A 125 0.53 -1.55 7.90
N PHE A 126 -0.63 -2.22 7.82
CA PHE A 126 -1.80 -1.81 8.59
C PHE A 126 -1.61 -2.06 10.09
N ALA A 127 -0.96 -3.15 10.49
CA ALA A 127 -0.58 -3.38 11.89
C ALA A 127 0.36 -2.28 12.41
N GLU A 128 1.36 -1.89 11.63
CA GLU A 128 2.28 -0.80 11.95
C GLU A 128 1.57 0.55 12.04
N TYR A 129 0.67 0.86 11.11
CA TYR A 129 -0.11 2.09 11.14
C TYR A 129 -1.02 2.18 12.36
N ARG A 130 -1.60 1.06 12.80
CA ARG A 130 -2.36 1.00 14.07
C ARG A 130 -1.45 1.23 15.27
N ALA A 131 -0.29 0.57 15.33
CA ALA A 131 0.67 0.74 16.42
C ALA A 131 1.17 2.19 16.54
N ARG A 132 1.35 2.87 15.41
CA ARG A 132 1.72 4.29 15.33
C ARG A 132 0.54 5.25 15.44
N LYS A 133 -0.69 4.72 15.64
CA LYS A 133 -1.94 5.47 15.71
C LYS A 133 -2.20 6.37 14.49
N ILE A 134 -1.75 5.95 13.31
CA ILE A 134 -2.07 6.61 12.03
C ILE A 134 -3.49 6.28 11.60
N ILE A 135 -3.94 5.04 11.82
CA ILE A 135 -5.31 4.58 11.56
C ILE A 135 -5.95 4.05 12.85
N PRO A 136 -7.29 4.01 12.93
CA PRO A 136 -7.99 3.47 14.10
C PRO A 136 -7.62 2.01 14.40
N PRO A 137 -7.70 1.59 15.67
CA PRO A 137 -7.70 0.17 16.00
C PRO A 137 -8.94 -0.51 15.39
N LEU A 138 -8.89 -1.84 15.27
CA LEU A 138 -10.10 -2.60 14.96
C LEU A 138 -11.16 -2.36 16.04
N SER A 139 -12.42 -2.44 15.64
CA SER A 139 -13.52 -2.28 16.59
C SER A 139 -13.41 -3.37 17.64
N THR A 140 -13.23 -2.99 18.90
CA THR A 140 -13.59 -3.89 19.99
C THR A 140 -15.11 -4.00 19.92
N ARG A 141 -15.65 -4.97 19.18
CA ARG A 141 -17.06 -5.30 19.33
C ARG A 141 -17.29 -5.56 20.83
N PRO A 142 -18.33 -4.97 21.45
CA PRO A 142 -18.75 -5.40 22.77
C PRO A 142 -19.10 -6.90 22.75
#